data_AF-A0A4C1T2R4-F1
#
_entry.id   AF-A0A4C1T2R4-F1
#
_cell.length_a   1.000
_cell.length_b   1.000
_cell.length_c   1.000
_cell.angle_alpha   90.00
_cell.angle_beta   90.00
_cell.angle_gamma   90.00
#
_symmetry.space_group_name_H-M   'P 1'
#
loop_
_entity.id
_entity.type
_entity.pdbx_description
1 polymer ?
#
loop_
_entity_poly.entity_id
_entity_poly.type
_entity_poly.pdbx_seq_one_letter_code
_entity_poly.pdbx_strand_id
1 'polypeptide(L)'
;MMLVWHGFMMVAPPMGGKTQSLAEALRALQLMKPPARHKEFGAIYRIINPKAITMGQLYGCFDPASHEWSDGVLAITFREYAMSITRDRKWILFDGPVDAVWIENMNTVLDDNKKLCLMSGEIIQRVIPEQFALIQELLEWLVPAISSFLGTRCTHFIHVSEIHQFDSFSRLFTCLLKNESQVSTLWLQCTFVFALLWGFGATITAESRKTFDTFFRKLLEGANSAHPKPKAFKVTKSQLFPDRETVFDYVYDKRNGGTWMAWAELEKELPLAPEAKVNEIIILTNENACQRYFVSKMIESRIPILVVGPTGTGKSSLMLDLLLALPKDKYIINTINFSARTTANQTRQRVAKFKQKN
;
A
#
# COMPACT_ATOMS: atom_id res chain seq x y z
N MET A 1 22.59 -22.63 -4.18
CA MET A 1 23.14 -21.31 -3.79
C MET A 1 23.25 -21.12 -2.27
N MET A 2 22.20 -21.43 -1.47
CA MET A 2 22.23 -21.40 0.02
C MET A 2 23.12 -22.50 0.67
N LEU A 3 24.37 -22.66 0.24
CA LEU A 3 25.29 -23.71 0.69
C LEU A 3 26.71 -23.22 0.99
N VAL A 4 26.99 -21.92 0.85
CA VAL A 4 28.37 -21.38 0.97
C VAL A 4 28.45 -20.27 2.02
N TRP A 5 27.71 -19.18 1.84
CA TRP A 5 27.69 -18.05 2.78
C TRP A 5 26.40 -18.03 3.63
N HIS A 6 26.50 -17.53 4.86
CA HIS A 6 25.54 -17.82 5.94
C HIS A 6 24.47 -16.73 6.18
N GLY A 7 24.61 -15.58 5.53
CA GLY A 7 23.58 -14.54 5.47
C GLY A 7 23.64 -13.81 4.13
N PHE A 8 22.59 -13.04 3.83
CA PHE A 8 22.41 -12.41 2.52
C PHE A 8 21.77 -11.02 2.73
N MET A 9 22.35 -9.98 2.13
CA MET A 9 21.71 -8.65 2.08
C MET A 9 21.01 -8.46 0.73
N MET A 10 19.69 -8.30 0.74
CA MET A 10 18.93 -8.00 -0.46
C MET A 10 18.69 -6.48 -0.56
N VAL A 11 19.49 -5.80 -1.37
CA VAL A 11 19.39 -4.34 -1.57
C VAL A 11 18.54 -4.04 -2.80
N ALA A 12 17.43 -3.32 -2.60
CA ALA A 12 16.58 -2.75 -3.65
C ALA A 12 15.68 -1.68 -3.01
N PRO A 13 15.00 -0.80 -3.78
CA PRO A 13 14.02 0.14 -3.25
C PRO A 13 12.92 -0.53 -2.40
N PRO A 14 12.21 0.24 -1.54
CA PRO A 14 10.98 -0.22 -0.91
C PRO A 14 9.98 -0.76 -1.94
N MET A 15 9.20 -1.77 -1.55
CA MET A 15 8.15 -2.41 -2.38
C MET A 15 8.65 -3.16 -3.64
N GLY A 16 9.94 -3.12 -3.98
CA GLY A 16 10.55 -3.88 -5.08
C GLY A 16 10.68 -5.39 -4.80
N GLY A 17 9.58 -6.08 -4.47
CA GLY A 17 9.45 -7.54 -4.39
C GLY A 17 10.16 -8.27 -3.23
N LYS A 18 11.29 -7.74 -2.74
CA LYS A 18 12.26 -8.42 -1.85
C LYS A 18 11.69 -9.43 -0.85
N THR A 19 10.86 -8.97 0.08
CA THR A 19 10.33 -9.80 1.18
C THR A 19 9.43 -10.93 0.65
N GLN A 20 8.70 -10.71 -0.44
CA GLN A 20 7.90 -11.74 -1.12
C GLN A 20 8.78 -12.74 -1.86
N SER A 21 9.79 -12.27 -2.62
CA SER A 21 10.73 -13.15 -3.33
C SER A 21 11.50 -14.07 -2.37
N LEU A 22 11.89 -13.56 -1.20
CA LEU A 22 12.53 -14.36 -0.16
C LEU A 22 11.55 -15.32 0.53
N ALA A 23 10.35 -14.86 0.88
CA ALA A 23 9.32 -15.73 1.48
C ALA A 23 8.93 -16.90 0.56
N GLU A 24 8.83 -16.64 -0.75
CA GLU A 24 8.46 -17.68 -1.73
C GLU A 24 9.60 -18.66 -2.00
N ALA A 25 10.85 -18.20 -2.04
CA ALA A 25 12.02 -19.09 -2.06
C ALA A 25 12.09 -20.01 -0.82
N LEU A 26 11.74 -19.49 0.36
CA LEU A 26 11.71 -20.26 1.61
C LEU A 26 10.53 -21.26 1.64
N ARG A 27 9.37 -20.91 1.09
CA ARG A 27 8.21 -21.82 0.91
C ARG A 27 8.50 -22.93 -0.09
N ALA A 28 9.10 -22.62 -1.23
CA ALA A 28 9.49 -23.63 -2.22
C ALA A 28 10.40 -24.71 -1.59
N LEU A 29 11.33 -24.29 -0.73
CA LEU A 29 12.20 -25.19 0.03
C LEU A 29 11.49 -25.99 1.14
N GLN A 30 10.36 -25.52 1.67
CA GLN A 30 9.50 -26.34 2.56
C GLN A 30 8.71 -27.41 1.78
N LEU A 31 8.26 -27.09 0.57
CA LEU A 31 7.39 -27.95 -0.24
C LEU A 31 8.16 -28.99 -1.06
N MET A 32 9.39 -28.68 -1.47
CA MET A 32 10.27 -29.66 -2.12
C MET A 32 10.71 -30.73 -1.12
N LYS A 33 10.28 -31.98 -1.37
CA LYS A 33 10.90 -33.19 -0.80
C LYS A 33 11.91 -33.74 -1.83
N PRO A 34 13.22 -33.47 -1.71
CA PRO A 34 14.17 -33.92 -2.71
C PRO A 34 14.37 -35.45 -2.63
N PRO A 35 14.68 -36.13 -3.75
CA PRO A 35 15.21 -37.48 -3.69
C PRO A 35 16.56 -37.49 -2.93
N ALA A 36 16.85 -38.59 -2.25
CA ALA A 36 17.82 -38.69 -1.14
C ALA A 36 19.31 -38.38 -1.44
N ARG A 37 19.66 -37.87 -2.62
CA ARG A 37 21.01 -37.41 -2.97
C ARG A 37 21.30 -35.96 -2.59
N HIS A 38 20.28 -35.10 -2.43
CA HIS A 38 20.47 -33.71 -2.01
C HIS A 38 19.90 -33.50 -0.60
N LYS A 39 20.78 -33.13 0.35
CA LYS A 39 20.42 -32.84 1.76
C LYS A 39 19.79 -31.45 1.90
N GLU A 40 18.67 -31.23 1.23
CA GLU A 40 17.88 -30.02 1.40
C GLU A 40 16.69 -30.31 2.32
N PHE A 41 16.51 -29.43 3.30
CA PHE A 41 15.49 -29.50 4.35
C PHE A 41 14.64 -28.23 4.27
N GLY A 42 13.45 -28.26 4.87
CA GLY A 42 12.55 -27.12 4.93
C GLY A 42 13.19 -25.90 5.57
N ALA A 43 12.57 -24.72 5.39
CA ALA A 43 13.06 -23.47 5.95
C ALA A 43 12.08 -22.87 6.96
N ILE A 44 12.51 -22.61 8.19
CA ILE A 44 11.75 -21.88 9.21
C ILE A 44 12.36 -20.48 9.32
N TYR A 45 11.54 -19.44 9.35
CA TYR A 45 12.01 -18.06 9.41
C TYR A 45 11.27 -17.17 10.43
N ARG A 46 11.97 -16.14 10.94
CA ARG A 46 11.42 -15.06 11.76
C ARG A 46 11.88 -13.71 11.21
N ILE A 47 10.95 -12.76 11.07
CA ILE A 47 11.23 -11.39 10.62
C ILE A 47 11.37 -10.48 11.85
N ILE A 48 12.40 -9.65 11.86
CA ILE A 48 12.70 -8.64 12.88
C ILE A 48 12.89 -7.30 12.16
N ASN A 49 12.25 -6.22 12.63
CA ASN A 49 12.58 -4.87 12.18
C ASN A 49 13.54 -4.24 13.21
N PRO A 50 14.84 -4.06 12.89
CA PRO A 50 15.85 -3.61 13.86
C PRO A 50 15.63 -2.15 14.31
N LYS A 51 14.87 -1.34 13.55
CA LYS A 51 14.55 0.05 13.87
C LYS A 51 13.22 0.22 14.63
N ALA A 52 12.44 -0.85 14.81
CA ALA A 52 11.21 -0.84 15.62
C ALA A 52 11.47 -1.03 17.13
N ILE A 53 12.70 -1.40 17.52
CA ILE A 53 13.15 -1.65 18.89
C ILE A 53 14.49 -0.94 19.15
N THR A 54 14.96 -0.88 20.40
CA THR A 54 16.29 -0.31 20.72
C THR A 54 17.40 -1.35 20.53
N MET A 55 18.65 -0.89 20.41
CA MET A 55 19.82 -1.77 20.31
C MET A 55 19.90 -2.79 21.47
N GLY A 56 19.65 -2.34 22.70
CA GLY A 56 19.60 -3.22 23.88
C GLY A 56 18.45 -4.24 23.82
N GLN A 57 17.31 -3.91 23.21
CA GLN A 57 16.21 -4.85 22.97
C GLN A 57 16.50 -5.81 21.80
N LEU A 58 17.39 -5.44 20.89
CA LEU A 58 17.78 -6.25 19.73
C LEU A 58 18.84 -7.28 20.10
N TYR A 59 20.00 -6.83 20.60
CA TYR A 59 21.15 -7.71 20.92
C TYR A 59 21.17 -8.18 22.37
N GLY A 60 20.72 -7.33 23.29
CA GLY A 60 20.80 -7.51 24.74
C GLY A 60 21.42 -6.29 25.40
N CYS A 61 21.19 -6.13 26.70
CA CYS A 61 21.77 -5.07 27.49
C CYS A 61 22.00 -5.50 28.95
N PHE A 62 23.13 -5.09 29.49
CA PHE A 62 23.37 -5.08 30.93
C PHE A 62 22.62 -3.90 31.55
N ASP A 63 21.86 -4.15 32.62
CA ASP A 63 21.27 -3.08 33.42
C ASP A 63 22.18 -2.74 34.61
N PRO A 64 22.76 -1.52 34.67
CA PRO A 64 23.64 -1.12 35.76
C PRO A 64 22.91 -0.89 37.10
N ALA A 65 21.57 -0.91 37.14
CA ALA A 65 20.79 -0.76 38.37
C ALA A 65 20.52 -2.10 39.08
N SER A 66 20.17 -3.16 38.33
CA SER A 66 20.01 -4.53 38.85
C SER A 66 21.30 -5.36 38.84
N HIS A 67 22.30 -4.95 38.05
CA HIS A 67 23.45 -5.76 37.64
C HIS A 67 23.09 -7.05 36.86
N GLU A 68 21.87 -7.15 36.32
CA GLU A 68 21.44 -8.30 35.51
C GLU A 68 21.66 -8.08 34.01
N TRP A 69 21.89 -9.17 33.27
CA TRP A 69 21.94 -9.17 31.81
C TRP A 69 20.57 -9.55 31.23
N SER A 70 19.98 -8.65 30.44
CA SER A 70 18.79 -8.91 29.65
C SER A 70 19.15 -9.29 28.22
N ASP A 71 18.82 -10.51 27.79
CA ASP A 71 19.01 -10.95 26.40
C ASP A 71 18.08 -10.22 25.42
N GLY A 72 18.61 -9.87 24.25
CA GLY A 72 17.84 -9.25 23.17
C GLY A 72 17.07 -10.26 22.32
N VAL A 73 16.07 -9.77 21.58
CA VAL A 73 15.21 -10.58 20.70
C VAL A 73 16.02 -11.39 19.67
N LEU A 74 17.15 -10.86 19.19
CA LEU A 74 18.05 -11.58 18.29
C LEU A 74 18.76 -12.74 19.01
N ALA A 75 19.33 -12.49 20.19
CA ALA A 75 20.02 -13.51 20.99
C ALA A 75 19.08 -14.65 21.39
N ILE A 76 17.84 -14.32 21.80
CA ILE A 76 16.79 -15.30 22.11
C ILE A 76 16.43 -16.11 20.85
N THR A 77 16.14 -15.45 19.72
CA THR A 77 15.80 -16.13 18.45
C THR A 77 16.92 -17.06 17.99
N PHE A 78 18.18 -16.62 18.09
CA PHE A 78 19.34 -17.42 17.70
C PHE A 78 19.51 -18.63 18.62
N ARG A 79 19.31 -18.47 19.94
CA ARG A 79 19.37 -19.57 20.92
C ARG A 79 18.26 -20.60 20.71
N GLU A 80 17.02 -20.16 20.47
CA GLU A 80 15.89 -21.02 20.08
C GLU A 80 16.21 -21.84 18.82
N TYR A 81 16.78 -21.20 17.79
CA TYR A 81 17.14 -21.84 16.53
C TYR A 81 18.35 -22.78 16.61
N ALA A 82 19.30 -22.51 17.51
CA ALA A 82 20.42 -23.39 17.80
C ALA A 82 20.02 -24.61 18.65
N MET A 83 19.06 -24.46 19.56
CA MET A 83 18.53 -25.55 20.40
C MET A 83 17.47 -26.40 19.69
N SER A 84 16.94 -25.98 18.54
CA SER A 84 15.91 -26.71 17.81
C SER A 84 16.43 -28.02 17.20
N ILE A 85 15.83 -29.14 17.63
CA ILE A 85 16.04 -30.50 17.10
C ILE A 85 15.56 -30.68 15.66
N THR A 86 14.86 -29.71 15.06
CA THR A 86 14.39 -29.84 13.67
C THR A 86 15.57 -29.80 12.69
N ARG A 87 15.53 -30.61 11.62
CA ARG A 87 16.58 -30.60 10.57
C ARG A 87 16.45 -29.42 9.60
N ASP A 88 15.37 -28.66 9.72
CA ASP A 88 15.09 -27.47 8.91
C ASP A 88 16.18 -26.41 9.04
N ARG A 89 16.38 -25.68 7.94
CA ARG A 89 17.21 -24.47 7.86
C ARG A 89 16.51 -23.35 8.61
N LYS A 90 17.21 -22.68 9.54
CA LYS A 90 16.67 -21.57 10.32
C LYS A 90 17.13 -20.23 9.75
N TRP A 91 16.22 -19.26 9.68
CA TRP A 91 16.44 -17.97 9.02
C TRP A 91 15.98 -16.80 9.88
N ILE A 92 16.84 -15.81 10.08
CA ILE A 92 16.49 -14.55 10.74
C ILE A 92 16.55 -13.45 9.68
N LEU A 93 15.42 -12.79 9.43
CA LEU A 93 15.26 -11.78 8.38
C LEU A 93 15.19 -10.40 9.03
N PHE A 94 16.09 -9.49 8.64
CA PHE A 94 16.02 -8.09 9.06
C PHE A 94 15.30 -7.26 7.99
N ASP A 95 14.05 -6.85 8.28
CA ASP A 95 13.25 -6.01 7.37
C ASP A 95 13.10 -4.60 7.98
N GLY A 96 13.97 -3.69 7.52
CA GLY A 96 14.05 -2.30 7.99
C GLY A 96 15.29 -1.59 7.41
N PRO A 97 15.41 -0.27 7.59
CA PRO A 97 16.54 0.47 7.05
C PRO A 97 17.87 0.13 7.74
N VAL A 98 18.85 -0.16 6.91
CA VAL A 98 20.26 -0.41 7.21
C VAL A 98 20.88 0.83 7.88
N ASP A 99 21.68 0.61 8.92
CA ASP A 99 22.39 1.66 9.68
C ASP A 99 23.67 1.05 10.25
N ALA A 100 24.79 1.77 10.16
CA ALA A 100 26.12 1.32 10.57
C ALA A 100 26.12 0.73 12.00
N VAL A 101 25.42 1.37 12.94
CA VAL A 101 25.44 1.03 14.38
C VAL A 101 24.93 -0.39 14.68
N TRP A 102 24.11 -0.99 13.81
CA TRP A 102 23.71 -2.41 13.95
C TRP A 102 24.39 -3.35 12.95
N ILE A 103 24.81 -2.83 11.78
CA ILE A 103 25.44 -3.62 10.72
C ILE A 103 26.90 -3.96 11.03
N GLU A 104 27.64 -3.08 11.72
CA GLU A 104 29.04 -3.32 12.11
C GLU A 104 29.21 -4.62 12.91
N ASN A 105 28.20 -5.00 13.70
CA ASN A 105 28.17 -6.24 14.48
C ASN A 105 27.87 -7.52 13.66
N MET A 106 27.75 -7.46 12.33
CA MET A 106 27.30 -8.58 11.48
C MET A 106 28.22 -8.93 10.28
N ASN A 107 29.26 -8.15 10.01
CA ASN A 107 29.97 -8.20 8.72
C ASN A 107 30.81 -9.47 8.45
N THR A 108 30.96 -10.39 9.40
CA THR A 108 31.83 -11.60 9.29
C THR A 108 31.16 -12.82 8.67
N VAL A 109 29.90 -12.74 8.25
CA VAL A 109 29.03 -13.91 7.98
C VAL A 109 28.66 -14.07 6.49
N LEU A 110 29.02 -13.11 5.64
CA LEU A 110 28.17 -12.71 4.50
C LEU A 110 28.80 -12.77 3.10
N ASP A 111 30.12 -12.96 2.94
CA ASP A 111 30.85 -12.63 1.70
C ASP A 111 31.46 -13.97 0.92
N ASP A 112 31.18 -14.94 -1.20
CA ASP A 112 30.56 -14.79 -2.59
C ASP A 112 29.60 -15.91 -3.08
N ASN A 113 28.86 -15.50 -4.10
CA ASN A 113 27.85 -16.12 -4.96
C ASN A 113 28.45 -17.23 -5.88
N LYS A 114 27.73 -17.94 -6.78
CA LYS A 114 26.61 -17.62 -7.70
C LYS A 114 25.79 -18.91 -8.00
N LYS A 115 24.65 -18.96 -8.68
CA LYS A 115 23.57 -17.99 -9.07
C LYS A 115 22.25 -18.81 -9.17
N LEU A 116 21.11 -18.21 -9.56
CA LEU A 116 19.83 -18.91 -9.76
C LEU A 116 18.86 -18.11 -10.68
N CYS A 117 17.86 -18.78 -11.28
CA CYS A 117 16.74 -18.18 -12.03
C CYS A 117 15.42 -18.93 -11.74
N LEU A 118 14.27 -18.24 -11.81
CA LEU A 118 12.92 -18.82 -11.68
C LEU A 118 11.90 -18.03 -12.52
N MET A 119 10.77 -18.67 -12.85
CA MET A 119 9.49 -18.01 -13.18
C MET A 119 8.41 -18.49 -12.22
N SER A 120 7.46 -17.61 -11.88
CA SER A 120 6.30 -17.92 -11.02
C SER A 120 5.04 -17.31 -11.60
N GLY A 121 4.05 -18.13 -11.93
CA GLY A 121 2.75 -17.68 -12.45
C GLY A 121 1.62 -17.92 -11.45
N GLU A 122 1.02 -16.86 -10.94
CA GLU A 122 -0.28 -16.88 -10.28
C GLU A 122 -1.28 -16.07 -11.13
N ILE A 123 -2.53 -16.54 -11.22
CA ILE A 123 -3.60 -15.88 -11.98
C ILE A 123 -4.81 -15.69 -11.07
N ILE A 124 -5.36 -14.48 -11.04
CA ILE A 124 -6.54 -14.14 -10.23
C ILE A 124 -7.80 -14.67 -10.93
N GLN A 125 -8.36 -15.77 -10.41
CA GLN A 125 -9.50 -16.53 -10.98
C GLN A 125 -10.86 -15.77 -11.10
N ARG A 126 -10.89 -14.44 -11.00
CA ARG A 126 -12.14 -13.64 -10.99
C ARG A 126 -12.36 -12.80 -12.24
N VAL A 127 -11.55 -12.98 -13.28
CA VAL A 127 -11.58 -12.21 -14.52
C VAL A 127 -11.63 -13.19 -15.69
N ILE A 128 -12.59 -13.00 -16.61
CA ILE A 128 -12.72 -13.82 -17.83
C ILE A 128 -11.51 -13.49 -18.74
N PRO A 129 -10.85 -14.44 -19.44
CA PRO A 129 -9.58 -14.17 -20.13
C PRO A 129 -9.55 -12.93 -21.05
N GLU A 130 -10.65 -12.60 -21.73
CA GLU A 130 -10.76 -11.41 -22.59
C GLU A 130 -10.77 -10.10 -21.77
N GLN A 131 -11.36 -10.12 -20.56
CA GLN A 131 -11.31 -9.01 -19.62
C GLN A 131 -9.90 -8.86 -19.00
N PHE A 132 -9.15 -9.96 -18.85
CA PHE A 132 -7.78 -9.92 -18.35
C PHE A 132 -6.83 -9.35 -19.41
N ALA A 133 -6.93 -9.83 -20.67
CA ALA A 133 -6.19 -9.27 -21.80
C ALA A 133 -6.49 -7.77 -22.00
N LEU A 134 -7.77 -7.36 -21.89
CA LEU A 134 -8.15 -5.94 -21.87
C LEU A 134 -7.42 -5.16 -20.76
N ILE A 135 -7.40 -5.67 -19.52
CA ILE A 135 -6.70 -5.02 -18.41
C ILE A 135 -5.20 -4.89 -18.71
N GLN A 136 -4.56 -5.90 -19.33
CA GLN A 136 -3.15 -5.84 -19.73
C GLN A 136 -2.90 -4.75 -20.80
N GLU A 137 -3.70 -4.71 -21.88
CA GLU A 137 -3.61 -3.65 -22.91
C GLU A 137 -3.72 -2.24 -22.31
N LEU A 138 -4.60 -2.05 -21.32
CA LEU A 138 -4.77 -0.75 -20.66
C LEU A 138 -3.63 -0.39 -19.70
N LEU A 139 -3.02 -1.38 -19.05
CA LEU A 139 -1.82 -1.16 -18.23
C LEU A 139 -0.62 -0.76 -19.10
N GLU A 140 -0.36 -1.51 -20.17
CA GLU A 140 0.74 -1.24 -21.10
C GLU A 140 0.58 0.11 -21.82
N TRP A 141 -0.66 0.51 -22.13
CA TRP A 141 -0.94 1.81 -22.73
C TRP A 141 -0.82 2.99 -21.76
N LEU A 142 -1.53 2.93 -20.62
CA LEU A 142 -1.72 4.10 -19.76
C LEU A 142 -0.62 4.26 -18.70
N VAL A 143 -0.08 3.19 -18.11
CA VAL A 143 0.89 3.30 -17.00
C VAL A 143 2.20 3.98 -17.43
N PRO A 144 2.85 3.63 -18.56
CA PRO A 144 4.08 4.30 -18.99
C PRO A 144 3.85 5.77 -19.35
N ALA A 145 2.73 6.08 -20.00
CA ALA A 145 2.35 7.43 -20.38
C ALA A 145 2.14 8.33 -19.15
N ILE A 146 1.42 7.82 -18.14
CA ILE A 146 1.12 8.53 -16.90
C ILE A 146 2.37 8.70 -16.03
N SER A 147 3.16 7.65 -15.83
CA SER A 147 4.39 7.72 -15.02
C SER A 147 5.39 8.71 -15.62
N SER A 148 5.61 8.64 -16.93
CA SER A 148 6.48 9.56 -17.68
C SER A 148 6.01 11.02 -17.56
N PHE A 149 4.71 11.29 -17.70
CA PHE A 149 4.18 12.64 -17.56
C PHE A 149 4.32 13.15 -16.12
N LEU A 150 3.93 12.35 -15.11
CA LEU A 150 4.01 12.75 -13.71
C LEU A 150 5.45 13.07 -13.28
N GLY A 151 6.40 12.18 -13.59
CA GLY A 151 7.81 12.35 -13.24
C GLY A 151 8.53 13.49 -13.97
N THR A 152 7.96 14.04 -15.05
CA THR A 152 8.61 15.11 -15.86
C THR A 152 7.84 16.43 -15.94
N ARG A 153 6.53 16.44 -15.63
CA ARG A 153 5.63 17.60 -15.80
C ARG A 153 4.82 17.97 -14.55
N CYS A 154 4.85 17.18 -13.48
CA CYS A 154 4.06 17.42 -12.28
C CYS A 154 4.92 17.60 -11.02
N THR A 155 4.46 18.47 -10.13
CA THR A 155 4.97 18.58 -8.76
C THR A 155 4.11 17.75 -7.82
N HIS A 156 4.76 16.97 -6.96
CA HIS A 156 4.12 16.11 -5.96
C HIS A 156 4.17 16.77 -4.57
N PHE A 157 3.10 16.63 -3.80
CA PHE A 157 3.04 17.09 -2.40
C PHE A 157 3.87 16.19 -1.47
N ILE A 158 4.00 14.89 -1.83
CA ILE A 158 4.90 13.92 -1.21
C ILE A 158 5.53 13.08 -2.33
N HIS A 159 6.86 12.92 -2.29
CA HIS A 159 7.55 12.00 -3.20
C HIS A 159 7.20 10.55 -2.87
N VAL A 160 6.64 9.85 -3.86
CA VAL A 160 6.32 8.42 -3.82
C VAL A 160 6.96 7.74 -5.03
N SER A 161 7.31 6.46 -4.92
CA SER A 161 7.80 5.68 -6.06
C SER A 161 6.66 5.27 -7.00
N GLU A 162 6.98 5.04 -8.27
CA GLU A 162 6.04 4.49 -9.26
C GLU A 162 5.43 3.16 -8.79
N ILE A 163 6.22 2.32 -8.11
CA ILE A 163 5.75 1.06 -7.49
C ILE A 163 4.69 1.33 -6.41
N HIS A 164 4.82 2.41 -5.64
CA HIS A 164 3.82 2.80 -4.63
C HIS A 164 2.56 3.38 -5.26
N GLN A 165 2.68 4.13 -6.36
CA GLN A 165 1.54 4.59 -7.16
C GLN A 165 0.79 3.41 -7.79
N PHE A 166 1.52 2.43 -8.33
CA PHE A 166 0.97 1.21 -8.91
C PHE A 166 0.29 0.31 -7.86
N ASP A 167 0.88 0.12 -6.67
CA ASP A 167 0.25 -0.58 -5.55
C ASP A 167 -1.00 0.16 -5.05
N SER A 168 -0.98 1.50 -4.99
CA SER A 168 -2.15 2.32 -4.65
C SER A 168 -3.28 2.16 -5.67
N PHE A 169 -2.95 2.20 -6.97
CA PHE A 169 -3.88 1.87 -8.06
C PHE A 169 -4.43 0.44 -7.90
N SER A 170 -3.57 -0.56 -7.75
CA SER A 170 -3.94 -1.97 -7.70
C SER A 170 -4.85 -2.28 -6.51
N ARG A 171 -4.55 -1.71 -5.33
CA ARG A 171 -5.40 -1.78 -4.14
C ARG A 171 -6.76 -1.13 -4.36
N LEU A 172 -6.80 0.09 -4.91
CA LEU A 172 -8.05 0.79 -5.19
C LEU A 172 -8.89 0.03 -6.22
N PHE A 173 -8.29 -0.44 -7.31
CA PHE A 173 -8.96 -1.22 -8.34
C PHE A 173 -9.50 -2.54 -7.78
N THR A 174 -8.70 -3.31 -7.03
CA THR A 174 -9.14 -4.55 -6.36
C THR A 174 -10.25 -4.28 -5.34
N CYS A 175 -10.17 -3.16 -4.61
CA CYS A 175 -11.19 -2.69 -3.69
C CYS A 175 -12.51 -2.33 -4.40
N LEU A 176 -12.43 -1.81 -5.63
CA LEU A 176 -13.59 -1.52 -6.46
C LEU A 176 -14.16 -2.77 -7.17
N LEU A 177 -13.35 -3.79 -7.49
CA LEU A 177 -13.87 -5.07 -8.00
C LEU A 177 -14.46 -5.98 -6.90
N LYS A 178 -14.21 -5.66 -5.63
CA LYS A 178 -14.66 -6.45 -4.47
C LYS A 178 -16.20 -6.45 -4.36
N ASN A 179 -16.76 -7.65 -4.22
CA ASN A 179 -18.19 -7.97 -4.12
C ASN A 179 -19.02 -7.77 -5.40
N GLU A 180 -18.42 -7.36 -6.51
CA GLU A 180 -19.10 -7.29 -7.80
C GLU A 180 -19.20 -8.69 -8.44
N SER A 181 -20.34 -8.98 -9.09
CA SER A 181 -20.64 -10.30 -9.67
C SER A 181 -20.94 -10.29 -11.18
N GLN A 182 -21.36 -9.15 -11.72
CA GLN A 182 -21.61 -8.95 -13.15
C GLN A 182 -20.97 -7.64 -13.58
N VAL A 183 -19.85 -7.75 -14.31
CA VAL A 183 -18.96 -6.64 -14.66
C VAL A 183 -19.00 -6.43 -16.17
N SER A 184 -19.62 -5.33 -16.61
CA SER A 184 -19.67 -4.98 -18.03
C SER A 184 -18.32 -4.43 -18.51
N THR A 185 -17.99 -4.65 -19.79
CA THR A 185 -16.70 -4.22 -20.35
C THR A 185 -16.52 -2.70 -20.29
N LEU A 186 -17.61 -1.92 -20.41
CA LEU A 186 -17.59 -0.46 -20.27
C LEU A 186 -17.32 -0.05 -18.81
N TRP A 187 -18.08 -0.62 -17.87
CA TRP A 187 -17.92 -0.37 -16.44
C TRP A 187 -16.50 -0.71 -15.95
N LEU A 188 -15.91 -1.78 -16.50
CA LEU A 188 -14.55 -2.21 -16.16
C LEU A 188 -13.51 -1.19 -16.61
N GLN A 189 -13.63 -0.67 -17.85
CA GLN A 189 -12.75 0.38 -18.37
C GLN A 189 -12.86 1.68 -17.55
N CYS A 190 -14.08 2.14 -17.25
CA CYS A 190 -14.27 3.37 -16.46
C CYS A 190 -13.79 3.21 -15.01
N THR A 191 -14.04 2.05 -14.38
CA THR A 191 -13.53 1.72 -13.03
C THR A 191 -12.00 1.62 -13.01
N PHE A 192 -11.38 1.08 -14.06
CA PHE A 192 -9.93 1.04 -14.24
C PHE A 192 -9.35 2.46 -14.38
N VAL A 193 -9.92 3.28 -15.27
CA VAL A 193 -9.53 4.68 -15.49
C VAL A 193 -9.64 5.51 -14.21
N PHE A 194 -10.73 5.37 -13.44
CA PHE A 194 -10.90 6.00 -12.13
C PHE A 194 -9.84 5.55 -11.12
N ALA A 195 -9.61 4.24 -11.00
CA ALA A 195 -8.63 3.70 -10.07
C ALA A 195 -7.19 4.13 -10.42
N LEU A 196 -6.88 4.23 -11.72
CA LEU A 196 -5.56 4.61 -12.21
C LEU A 196 -5.30 6.12 -12.00
N LEU A 197 -6.30 6.96 -12.30
CA LEU A 197 -6.30 8.40 -12.03
C LEU A 197 -5.95 8.68 -10.57
N TRP A 198 -6.61 7.99 -9.62
CA TRP A 198 -6.40 8.23 -8.20
C TRP A 198 -5.18 7.52 -7.63
N GLY A 199 -4.82 6.32 -8.10
CA GLY A 199 -3.61 5.61 -7.66
C GLY A 199 -2.31 6.35 -7.98
N PHE A 200 -2.25 7.00 -9.15
CA PHE A 200 -1.09 7.79 -9.57
C PHE A 200 -1.23 9.28 -9.22
N GLY A 201 -2.42 9.87 -9.45
CA GLY A 201 -2.68 11.30 -9.33
C GLY A 201 -3.07 11.82 -7.92
N ALA A 202 -3.28 10.97 -6.91
CA ALA A 202 -3.62 11.45 -5.57
C ALA A 202 -2.56 12.41 -4.97
N THR A 203 -1.28 12.20 -5.31
CA THR A 203 -0.15 12.91 -4.69
C THR A 203 0.27 14.21 -5.38
N ILE A 204 -0.29 14.57 -6.54
CA ILE A 204 0.09 15.81 -7.26
C ILE A 204 -0.61 17.07 -6.75
N THR A 205 0.09 18.19 -6.85
CA THR A 205 -0.39 19.53 -6.46
C THR A 205 -1.58 19.99 -7.29
N ALA A 206 -2.39 20.91 -6.74
CA ALA A 206 -3.58 21.44 -7.42
C ALA A 206 -3.29 22.15 -8.75
N GLU A 207 -2.10 22.72 -8.92
CA GLU A 207 -1.62 23.25 -10.20
C GLU A 207 -1.33 22.13 -11.20
N SER A 208 -0.57 21.11 -10.77
CA SER A 208 -0.26 19.93 -11.58
C SER A 208 -1.49 19.13 -11.98
N ARG A 209 -2.57 19.16 -11.19
CA ARG A 209 -3.85 18.51 -11.57
C ARG A 209 -4.45 19.11 -12.84
N LYS A 210 -4.26 20.41 -13.11
CA LYS A 210 -4.75 21.07 -14.32
C LYS A 210 -3.97 20.68 -15.56
N THR A 211 -2.63 20.60 -15.46
CA THR A 211 -1.79 20.13 -16.57
C THR A 211 -1.97 18.63 -16.82
N PHE A 212 -2.14 17.83 -15.76
CA PHE A 212 -2.46 16.41 -15.84
C PHE A 212 -3.83 16.15 -16.47
N ASP A 213 -4.89 16.88 -16.09
CA ASP A 213 -6.22 16.77 -16.70
C ASP A 213 -6.16 16.92 -18.23
N THR A 214 -5.53 17.99 -18.71
CA THR A 214 -5.40 18.28 -20.15
C THR A 214 -4.62 17.18 -20.88
N PHE A 215 -3.61 16.59 -20.23
CA PHE A 215 -2.86 15.45 -20.77
C PHE A 215 -3.69 14.17 -20.79
N PHE A 216 -4.35 13.84 -19.67
CA PHE A 216 -5.06 12.58 -19.46
C PHE A 216 -6.31 12.49 -20.32
N ARG A 217 -7.06 13.59 -20.49
CA ARG A 217 -8.17 13.68 -21.47
C ARG A 217 -7.69 13.39 -22.89
N LYS A 218 -6.61 14.06 -23.35
CA LYS A 218 -6.01 13.84 -24.68
C LYS A 218 -5.47 12.42 -24.88
N LEU A 219 -4.90 11.81 -23.84
CA LEU A 219 -4.47 10.42 -23.84
C LEU A 219 -5.66 9.49 -24.06
N LEU A 220 -6.72 9.60 -23.25
CA LEU A 220 -7.93 8.77 -23.35
C LEU A 220 -8.72 8.97 -24.64
N GLU A 221 -8.72 10.18 -25.22
CA GLU A 221 -9.26 10.46 -26.56
C GLU A 221 -8.44 9.78 -27.66
N GLY A 222 -7.14 9.55 -27.45
CA GLY A 222 -6.21 8.94 -28.39
C GLY A 222 -5.35 9.93 -29.18
N ALA A 223 -5.32 11.19 -28.76
CA ALA A 223 -4.58 12.28 -29.41
C ALA A 223 -3.07 12.31 -29.06
N ASN A 224 -2.55 11.29 -28.38
CA ASN A 224 -1.13 11.16 -28.03
C ASN A 224 -0.41 10.21 -29.03
N SER A 225 0.42 10.77 -29.90
CA SER A 225 1.17 10.01 -30.92
C SER A 225 2.25 9.08 -30.35
N ALA A 226 2.75 9.34 -29.14
CA ALA A 226 3.74 8.48 -28.48
C ALA A 226 3.12 7.25 -27.78
N HIS A 227 1.82 7.33 -27.44
CA HIS A 227 1.08 6.26 -26.76
C HIS A 227 -0.28 6.05 -27.47
N PRO A 228 -0.27 5.40 -28.65
CA PRO A 228 -1.46 5.24 -29.48
C PRO A 228 -2.54 4.40 -28.78
N LYS A 229 -3.80 4.80 -28.99
CA LYS A 229 -4.97 4.22 -28.32
C LYS A 229 -5.23 2.76 -28.76
N PRO A 230 -5.30 1.78 -27.84
CA PRO A 230 -5.55 0.38 -28.17
C PRO A 230 -6.99 0.16 -28.65
N LYS A 231 -7.17 -0.78 -29.58
CA LYS A 231 -8.50 -1.12 -30.15
C LYS A 231 -9.46 -1.72 -29.13
N ALA A 232 -8.94 -2.24 -28.02
CA ALA A 232 -9.75 -2.76 -26.91
C ALA A 232 -10.41 -1.64 -26.07
N PHE A 233 -9.85 -0.43 -26.04
CA PHE A 233 -10.47 0.70 -25.33
C PHE A 233 -11.59 1.32 -26.17
N LYS A 234 -12.83 0.99 -25.82
CA LYS A 234 -14.05 1.35 -26.57
C LYS A 234 -14.87 2.47 -25.92
N VAL A 235 -14.41 3.03 -24.79
CA VAL A 235 -15.10 4.14 -24.12
C VAL A 235 -15.11 5.38 -25.02
N THR A 236 -16.31 5.92 -25.28
CA THR A 236 -16.49 7.16 -26.04
C THR A 236 -16.26 8.39 -25.17
N LYS A 237 -16.03 9.56 -25.76
CA LYS A 237 -15.92 10.82 -25.01
C LYS A 237 -17.15 11.08 -24.11
N SER A 238 -18.35 10.74 -24.59
CA SER A 238 -19.61 10.85 -23.83
C SER A 238 -19.74 9.87 -22.66
N GLN A 239 -18.85 8.88 -22.53
CA GLN A 239 -18.77 7.92 -21.43
C GLN A 239 -17.59 8.19 -20.47
N LEU A 240 -16.82 9.26 -20.73
CA LEU A 240 -15.72 9.75 -19.89
C LEU A 240 -16.16 10.96 -19.06
N PHE A 241 -15.20 11.55 -18.35
CA PHE A 241 -15.37 12.75 -17.52
C PHE A 241 -16.05 13.90 -18.28
N PRO A 242 -17.09 14.55 -17.72
CA PRO A 242 -17.66 15.77 -18.29
C PRO A 242 -16.60 16.88 -18.48
N ASP A 243 -16.75 17.71 -19.51
CA ASP A 243 -15.77 18.77 -19.87
C ASP A 243 -15.93 20.08 -19.04
N ARG A 244 -16.62 20.06 -17.90
CA ARG A 244 -16.84 21.27 -17.07
C ARG A 244 -15.70 21.55 -16.07
N GLU A 245 -15.29 20.52 -15.34
CA GLU A 245 -14.27 20.58 -14.28
C GLU A 245 -13.13 19.59 -14.55
N THR A 246 -12.14 19.49 -13.66
CA THR A 246 -11.03 18.54 -13.88
C THR A 246 -11.48 17.09 -13.69
N VAL A 247 -10.75 16.13 -14.27
CA VAL A 247 -10.96 14.70 -14.04
C VAL A 247 -10.98 14.30 -12.55
N PHE A 248 -10.36 15.08 -11.66
CA PHE A 248 -10.35 14.84 -10.21
C PHE A 248 -11.64 15.26 -9.50
N ASP A 249 -12.49 16.08 -10.13
CA ASP A 249 -13.73 16.60 -9.53
C ASP A 249 -14.93 15.66 -9.70
N TYR A 250 -14.71 14.53 -10.38
CA TYR A 250 -15.72 13.51 -10.67
C TYR A 250 -15.43 12.16 -9.99
N VAL A 251 -16.50 11.50 -9.58
CA VAL A 251 -16.53 10.10 -9.16
C VAL A 251 -17.26 9.26 -10.19
N TYR A 252 -16.83 8.01 -10.38
CA TYR A 252 -17.58 7.04 -11.16
C TYR A 252 -18.56 6.31 -10.23
N ASP A 253 -19.83 6.72 -10.24
CA ASP A 253 -20.87 5.93 -9.59
C ASP A 253 -21.19 4.73 -10.48
N LYS A 254 -21.21 3.56 -9.85
CA LYS A 254 -21.42 2.25 -10.46
C LYS A 254 -22.89 1.92 -10.67
N ARG A 255 -23.80 2.63 -9.99
CA ARG A 255 -25.25 2.42 -10.06
C ARG A 255 -25.76 2.63 -11.49
N ASN A 256 -26.90 2.00 -11.80
CA ASN A 256 -27.66 2.22 -13.05
C ASN A 256 -26.87 2.09 -14.37
N GLY A 257 -25.82 1.25 -14.41
CA GLY A 257 -25.00 1.01 -15.60
C GLY A 257 -23.67 1.78 -15.63
N GLY A 258 -23.47 2.72 -14.72
CA GLY A 258 -22.18 3.35 -14.42
C GLY A 258 -21.96 4.70 -15.10
N THR A 259 -21.94 5.78 -14.32
CA THR A 259 -21.91 7.18 -14.79
C THR A 259 -20.94 8.05 -13.98
N TRP A 260 -20.33 9.04 -14.64
CA TRP A 260 -19.54 10.08 -13.96
C TRP A 260 -20.45 11.17 -13.38
N MET A 261 -20.26 11.50 -12.11
CA MET A 261 -21.01 12.53 -11.39
C MET A 261 -20.07 13.36 -10.49
N ALA A 262 -20.47 14.56 -10.09
CA ALA A 262 -19.63 15.40 -9.23
C ALA A 262 -19.57 14.84 -7.80
N TRP A 263 -18.47 15.05 -7.07
CA TRP A 263 -18.33 14.54 -5.71
C TRP A 263 -19.44 15.01 -4.75
N ALA A 264 -19.87 16.27 -4.84
CA ALA A 264 -20.97 16.81 -4.04
C ALA A 264 -22.36 16.20 -4.35
N GLU A 265 -22.52 15.49 -5.47
CA GLU A 265 -23.77 14.80 -5.82
C GLU A 265 -23.85 13.38 -5.19
N LEU A 266 -22.72 12.85 -4.68
CA LEU A 266 -22.60 11.47 -4.20
C LEU A 266 -23.22 11.25 -2.81
N GLU A 267 -23.07 12.23 -1.92
CA GLU A 267 -23.73 12.31 -0.62
C GLU A 267 -24.86 13.34 -0.71
N LYS A 268 -26.03 13.04 -0.14
CA LYS A 268 -27.07 14.07 0.05
C LYS A 268 -26.73 14.86 1.31
N GLU A 269 -26.84 16.19 1.24
CA GLU A 269 -26.72 17.03 2.43
C GLU A 269 -27.75 16.59 3.49
N LEU A 270 -27.26 16.34 4.71
CA LEU A 270 -28.12 16.21 5.87
C LEU A 270 -28.55 17.63 6.29
N PRO A 271 -29.84 17.87 6.57
CA PRO A 271 -30.30 19.17 7.01
C PRO A 271 -29.62 19.55 8.33
N LEU A 272 -29.07 20.76 8.39
CA LEU A 272 -28.41 21.28 9.58
C LEU A 272 -29.40 21.36 10.76
N ALA A 273 -29.04 20.77 11.89
CA ALA A 273 -29.80 20.93 13.13
C ALA A 273 -29.75 22.40 13.58
N PRO A 274 -30.88 23.03 13.96
CA PRO A 274 -30.92 24.43 14.40
C PRO A 274 -30.00 24.76 15.59
N GLU A 275 -29.69 23.75 16.40
CA GLU A 275 -28.85 23.84 17.60
C GLU A 275 -27.35 23.56 17.34
N ALA A 276 -26.96 23.25 16.09
CA ALA A 276 -25.59 22.91 15.75
C ALA A 276 -24.65 24.13 15.94
N LYS A 277 -23.56 23.95 16.71
CA LYS A 277 -22.57 25.02 16.89
C LYS A 277 -21.83 25.24 15.59
N VAL A 278 -21.54 26.49 15.23
CA VAL A 278 -20.83 26.86 13.98
C VAL A 278 -19.51 26.10 13.81
N ASN A 279 -18.79 25.84 14.91
CA ASN A 279 -17.51 25.10 14.90
C ASN A 279 -17.65 23.58 14.66
N GLU A 280 -18.87 23.05 14.71
CA GLU A 280 -19.23 21.64 14.53
C GLU A 280 -19.89 21.37 13.16
N ILE A 281 -20.18 22.43 12.38
CA ILE A 281 -20.77 22.34 11.04
C ILE A 281 -19.68 22.04 10.00
N ILE A 282 -19.72 20.84 9.41
CA ILE A 282 -18.93 20.48 8.23
C ILE A 282 -19.82 20.65 6.99
N ILE A 283 -19.54 21.68 6.18
CA ILE A 283 -20.19 21.89 4.88
C ILE A 283 -19.75 20.78 3.91
N LEU A 284 -20.70 20.22 3.14
CA LEU A 284 -20.39 19.24 2.11
C LEU A 284 -19.74 19.95 0.91
N THR A 285 -18.49 19.58 0.61
CA THR A 285 -17.73 20.09 -0.54
C THR A 285 -17.24 18.91 -1.38
N ASN A 286 -16.87 19.16 -2.64
CA ASN A 286 -16.24 18.12 -3.48
C ASN A 286 -15.03 17.47 -2.78
N GLU A 287 -14.19 18.27 -2.09
CA GLU A 287 -13.03 17.75 -1.38
C GLU A 287 -13.43 16.91 -0.15
N ASN A 288 -14.42 17.36 0.64
CA ASN A 288 -14.89 16.62 1.82
C ASN A 288 -15.55 15.29 1.42
N ALA A 289 -16.41 15.29 0.39
CA ALA A 289 -17.06 14.09 -0.14
C ALA A 289 -16.03 13.11 -0.75
N CYS A 290 -15.02 13.62 -1.47
CA CYS A 290 -13.91 12.82 -1.98
C CYS A 290 -13.11 12.14 -0.86
N GLN A 291 -12.72 12.89 0.18
CA GLN A 291 -12.02 12.34 1.34
C GLN A 291 -12.89 11.31 2.08
N ARG A 292 -14.19 11.57 2.28
CA ARG A 292 -15.14 10.63 2.90
C ARG A 292 -15.27 9.33 2.12
N TYR A 293 -15.42 9.41 0.80
CA TYR A 293 -15.52 8.24 -0.08
C TYR A 293 -14.28 7.34 0.06
N PHE A 294 -13.07 7.88 -0.15
CA PHE A 294 -11.85 7.07 -0.12
C PHE A 294 -11.60 6.46 1.26
N VAL A 295 -11.76 7.23 2.34
CA VAL A 295 -11.50 6.73 3.69
C VAL A 295 -12.51 5.64 4.08
N SER A 296 -13.80 5.83 3.80
CA SER A 296 -14.83 4.80 4.01
C SER A 296 -14.51 3.52 3.23
N LYS A 297 -14.19 3.66 1.94
CA LYS A 297 -13.94 2.52 1.04
C LYS A 297 -12.69 1.72 1.43
N MET A 298 -11.64 2.39 1.90
CA MET A 298 -10.43 1.75 2.41
C MET A 298 -10.69 1.06 3.76
N ILE A 299 -11.49 1.64 4.66
CA ILE A 299 -11.89 1.02 5.94
C ILE A 299 -12.70 -0.26 5.71
N GLU A 300 -13.72 -0.24 4.84
CA GLU A 300 -14.48 -1.45 4.44
C GLU A 300 -13.60 -2.59 3.91
N SER A 301 -12.48 -2.24 3.29
CA SER A 301 -11.54 -3.19 2.70
C SER A 301 -10.32 -3.49 3.57
N ARG A 302 -10.24 -2.88 4.78
CA ARG A 302 -9.13 -3.02 5.73
C ARG A 302 -7.77 -2.60 5.14
N ILE A 303 -7.79 -1.65 4.21
CA ILE A 303 -6.61 -1.08 3.56
C ILE A 303 -6.18 0.17 4.37
N PRO A 304 -4.92 0.27 4.83
CA PRO A 304 -4.43 1.49 5.47
C PRO A 304 -4.38 2.65 4.47
N ILE A 305 -4.86 3.83 4.89
CA ILE A 305 -4.81 5.09 4.11
C ILE A 305 -4.05 6.16 4.90
N LEU A 306 -3.35 7.05 4.19
CA LEU A 306 -2.67 8.21 4.74
C LEU A 306 -3.28 9.48 4.11
N VAL A 307 -3.86 10.35 4.94
CA VAL A 307 -4.46 11.62 4.49
C VAL A 307 -3.52 12.78 4.89
N VAL A 308 -3.16 13.62 3.92
CA VAL A 308 -2.10 14.63 4.05
C VAL A 308 -2.57 16.00 3.57
N GLY A 309 -1.87 17.07 3.97
CA GLY A 309 -2.18 18.45 3.59
C GLY A 309 -1.79 19.44 4.70
N PRO A 310 -1.77 20.75 4.40
CA PRO A 310 -1.30 21.80 5.33
C PRO A 310 -2.08 21.86 6.66
N THR A 311 -1.48 22.43 7.69
CA THR A 311 -2.11 22.59 9.01
C THR A 311 -3.35 23.49 8.93
N GLY A 312 -4.33 23.25 9.81
CA GLY A 312 -5.56 24.06 9.90
C GLY A 312 -6.71 23.67 8.96
N THR A 313 -6.48 22.92 7.87
CA THR A 313 -7.54 22.64 6.85
C THR A 313 -8.57 21.55 7.24
N GLY A 314 -9.03 21.51 8.49
CA GLY A 314 -10.15 20.66 8.94
C GLY A 314 -9.93 19.14 8.96
N LYS A 315 -8.93 18.59 8.25
CA LYS A 315 -8.70 17.15 8.03
C LYS A 315 -8.89 16.28 9.27
N SER A 316 -8.26 16.63 10.40
CA SER A 316 -8.37 15.84 11.64
C SER A 316 -9.78 15.78 12.20
N SER A 317 -10.57 16.86 12.05
CA SER A 317 -11.99 16.91 12.44
C SER A 317 -12.85 16.06 11.50
N LEU A 318 -12.67 16.21 10.18
CA LEU A 318 -13.40 15.42 9.16
C LEU A 318 -13.13 13.91 9.30
N MET A 319 -11.88 13.53 9.58
CA MET A 319 -11.51 12.12 9.82
C MET A 319 -12.10 11.60 11.13
N LEU A 320 -12.15 12.41 12.18
CA LEU A 320 -12.71 12.00 13.47
C LEU A 320 -14.24 11.88 13.40
N ASP A 321 -14.92 12.81 12.75
CA ASP A 321 -16.36 12.77 12.42
C ASP A 321 -16.71 11.47 11.67
N LEU A 322 -16.04 11.22 10.55
CA LEU A 322 -16.27 10.02 9.73
C LEU A 322 -16.01 8.72 10.51
N LEU A 323 -14.97 8.68 11.35
CA LEU A 323 -14.69 7.52 12.21
C LEU A 323 -15.77 7.33 13.29
N LEU A 324 -16.24 8.41 13.92
CA LEU A 324 -17.29 8.38 14.95
C LEU A 324 -18.67 7.97 14.40
N ALA A 325 -18.93 8.22 13.12
CA ALA A 325 -20.12 7.76 12.40
C ALA A 325 -20.11 6.25 12.09
N LEU A 326 -19.00 5.53 12.29
CA LEU A 326 -18.92 4.10 12.00
C LEU A 326 -19.76 3.24 12.97
N PRO A 327 -20.29 2.09 12.51
CA PRO A 327 -21.04 1.16 13.37
C PRO A 327 -20.19 0.62 14.54
N LYS A 328 -20.58 1.00 15.77
CA LYS A 328 -19.87 0.70 17.03
C LYS A 328 -19.89 -0.79 17.43
N ASP A 329 -20.73 -1.59 16.78
CA ASP A 329 -20.76 -3.05 16.86
C ASP A 329 -19.59 -3.70 16.07
N LYS A 330 -18.99 -2.98 15.13
CA LYS A 330 -17.95 -3.48 14.21
C LYS A 330 -16.60 -2.78 14.36
N TYR A 331 -16.61 -1.52 14.81
CA TYR A 331 -15.41 -0.66 14.82
C TYR A 331 -15.17 -0.05 16.21
N ILE A 332 -13.94 -0.20 16.70
CA ILE A 332 -13.42 0.49 17.89
C ILE A 332 -12.37 1.50 17.44
N ILE A 333 -12.58 2.77 17.76
CA ILE A 333 -11.71 3.88 17.35
C ILE A 333 -10.63 4.09 18.42
N ASN A 334 -9.37 4.23 18.00
CA ASN A 334 -8.24 4.49 18.90
C ASN A 334 -7.29 5.54 18.28
N THR A 335 -7.38 6.78 18.76
CA THR A 335 -6.63 7.92 18.23
C THR A 335 -5.28 8.08 18.93
N ILE A 336 -4.19 7.77 18.23
CA ILE A 336 -2.82 7.91 18.75
C ILE A 336 -2.19 9.19 18.18
N ASN A 337 -2.12 10.24 19.01
CA ASN A 337 -1.49 11.51 18.63
C ASN A 337 0.04 11.43 18.74
N PHE A 338 0.73 11.74 17.63
CA PHE A 338 2.19 11.82 17.57
C PHE A 338 2.67 13.26 17.77
N SER A 339 3.90 13.39 18.25
CA SER A 339 4.61 14.66 18.46
C SER A 339 6.11 14.45 18.23
N ALA A 340 6.88 15.53 18.10
CA ALA A 340 8.34 15.49 17.92
C ALA A 340 9.12 14.78 19.05
N ARG A 341 8.47 14.44 20.18
CA ARG A 341 9.04 13.67 21.30
C ARG A 341 8.48 12.25 21.43
N THR A 342 7.64 11.81 20.50
CA THR A 342 7.00 10.48 20.55
C THR A 342 7.94 9.39 20.06
N THR A 343 8.40 8.51 20.95
CA THR A 343 9.35 7.43 20.62
C THR A 343 8.64 6.12 20.26
N ALA A 344 9.32 5.24 19.52
CA ALA A 344 8.80 3.90 19.18
C ALA A 344 8.34 3.09 20.41
N ASN A 345 9.06 3.18 21.53
CA ASN A 345 8.67 2.52 22.78
C ASN A 345 7.41 3.13 23.41
N GLN A 346 7.20 4.46 23.34
CA GLN A 346 5.94 5.08 23.79
C GLN A 346 4.76 4.64 22.92
N THR A 347 4.93 4.60 21.59
CA THR A 347 3.92 4.08 20.66
C THR A 347 3.57 2.62 20.96
N ARG A 348 4.59 1.77 21.17
CA ARG A 348 4.42 0.35 21.54
C ARG A 348 3.63 0.20 22.86
N GLN A 349 3.93 1.01 23.88
CA GLN A 349 3.19 1.01 25.15
C GLN A 349 1.72 1.44 24.97
N ARG A 350 1.44 2.47 24.16
CA ARG A 350 0.07 2.93 23.87
C ARG A 350 -0.75 1.83 23.17
N VAL A 351 -0.16 1.13 22.20
CA VAL A 351 -0.80 -0.01 21.50
C VAL A 351 -0.96 -1.22 22.43
N ALA A 352 0.04 -1.54 23.27
CA ALA A 352 -0.02 -2.66 24.20
C ALA A 352 -1.14 -2.49 25.26
N LYS A 353 -1.32 -1.28 25.80
CA LYS A 353 -2.41 -0.98 26.76
C LYS A 353 -3.82 -1.16 26.17
N PHE A 354 -3.97 -1.11 24.84
CA PHE A 354 -5.23 -1.42 24.16
C PHE A 354 -5.44 -2.93 23.99
N LYS A 355 -4.37 -3.68 23.68
CA LYS A 355 -4.37 -5.16 23.60
C LYS A 355 -4.53 -5.90 24.93
N GLN A 356 -4.64 -5.18 26.05
CA GLN A 356 -4.89 -5.73 27.39
C GLN A 356 -6.27 -5.35 27.96
N LYS A 357 -7.07 -4.60 27.19
CA LYS A 357 -8.43 -4.18 27.58
C LYS A 357 -9.53 -4.92 26.80
N ASN A 358 -9.13 -5.79 25.88
CA ASN A 358 -9.95 -6.68 25.04
C ASN A 358 -9.16 -7.98 24.87
#